data_AF-A0A2G5SWJ1-F1
#
_entry.id   AF-A0A2G5SWJ1-F1
#
_cell.length_a   1.000
_cell.length_b   1.000
_cell.length_c   1.000
_cell.angle_alpha   90.00
_cell.angle_beta   90.00
_cell.angle_gamma   90.00
#
_symmetry.space_group_name_H-M   'P 1'
#
loop_
_entity.id
_entity.type
_entity.pdbx_description
1 polymer ?
#
loop_
_entity_poly.entity_id
_entity_poly.type
_entity_poly.pdbx_seq_one_letter_code
_entity_poly.pdbx_strand_id
1 'polypeptide(L)'
;MPEVSYGVLRCIIEHMNFDTRISLSSRCSKISRVEKSIPLRVNEISFTPDLVKINKTQYEIVSEDPKMKEKTPHQTLALRSTDYYSNSSIVKKFPIHYGKEEASKKAVELLLGGRNSIRVKVFIINRRSYHYMEPLFGISTMKVRLFRNWDVGLPKLHPLIESPVKEFGFELEHPTDFENPIAQTAEKLVIWRYTFNQMDTWVEVHGNIPNKDVMIERFSPVWTDDKIFELIEYWIKTRKAVGSKFSVIRVTHGSIDMFLEKIKKQFGGTFVKVEDTDRRMVTEVTAISIKLNLKSKIVVHETLLGSSEMFRLLIKVMADESEGQNLVC
;
A
#
# COMPACT_ATOMS: atom_id res chain seq x y z
N MET A 1 31.14 21.84 -32.89
CA MET A 1 30.38 20.62 -32.54
C MET A 1 28.91 20.88 -32.79
N PRO A 2 28.16 19.99 -33.46
CA PRO A 2 26.73 20.20 -33.63
C PRO A 2 26.03 20.21 -32.27
N GLU A 3 25.22 21.24 -32.01
CA GLU A 3 24.39 21.30 -30.81
C GLU A 3 23.29 20.23 -30.90
N VAL A 4 23.19 19.38 -29.88
CA VAL A 4 22.08 18.45 -29.76
C VAL A 4 20.84 19.25 -29.37
N SER A 5 19.81 19.24 -30.22
CA SER A 5 18.56 19.94 -29.93
C SER A 5 17.86 19.34 -28.70
N TYR A 6 17.07 20.15 -27.98
CA TYR A 6 16.33 19.73 -26.79
C TYR A 6 15.43 18.51 -27.05
N GLY A 7 14.81 18.43 -28.24
CA GLY A 7 13.96 17.30 -28.62
C GLY A 7 14.75 15.99 -28.77
N VAL A 8 15.92 16.04 -29.39
CA VAL A 8 16.80 14.87 -29.56
C VAL A 8 17.35 14.41 -28.20
N LEU A 9 17.79 15.36 -27.36
CA LEU A 9 18.27 15.04 -26.01
C LEU A 9 17.19 14.35 -25.17
N ARG A 10 15.96 14.85 -25.21
CA ARG A 10 14.82 14.24 -24.51
C ARG A 10 14.57 12.81 -24.98
N CYS A 11 14.56 12.58 -26.29
CA CYS A 11 14.37 11.25 -26.87
C CYS A 11 15.44 10.26 -26.41
N ILE A 12 16.72 10.67 -26.42
CA ILE A 12 17.83 9.82 -25.96
C ILE A 12 17.65 9.50 -24.46
N ILE A 13 17.44 10.50 -23.62
CA ILE A 13 17.29 10.31 -22.17
C ILE A 13 16.09 9.40 -21.85
N GLU A 14 14.99 9.52 -22.59
CA GLU A 14 13.79 8.68 -22.41
C GLU A 14 14.03 7.18 -22.67
N HIS A 15 15.07 6.82 -23.44
CA HIS A 15 15.44 5.43 -23.69
C HIS A 15 16.59 4.93 -22.78
N MET A 16 17.20 5.79 -21.98
CA MET A 16 18.20 5.38 -20.99
C MET A 16 17.53 4.74 -19.77
N ASN A 17 18.23 3.83 -19.07
CA ASN A 17 17.77 3.36 -17.76
C ASN A 17 17.85 4.48 -16.71
N PHE A 18 17.10 4.34 -15.61
CA PHE A 18 16.99 5.36 -14.57
C PHE A 18 18.34 5.78 -13.98
N ASP A 19 19.20 4.82 -13.65
CA ASP A 19 20.48 5.09 -12.98
C ASP A 19 21.43 5.91 -13.88
N THR A 20 21.42 5.62 -15.19
CA THR A 20 22.17 6.39 -16.19
C THR A 20 21.65 7.83 -16.29
N ARG A 21 20.33 8.01 -16.27
CA ARG A 21 19.70 9.34 -16.29
C ARG A 21 20.10 10.17 -15.07
N ILE A 22 20.09 9.57 -13.88
CA ILE A 22 20.46 10.23 -12.63
C ILE A 22 21.95 10.59 -12.62
N SER A 23 22.82 9.68 -13.04
CA SER A 23 24.27 9.93 -13.12
C SER A 23 24.61 11.07 -14.09
N LEU A 24 23.91 11.17 -15.23
CA LEU A 24 24.06 12.31 -16.14
C LEU A 24 23.51 13.61 -15.54
N SER A 25 22.32 13.54 -14.93
CA SER A 25 21.66 14.70 -14.31
C SER A 25 22.44 15.27 -13.13
N SER A 26 23.14 14.43 -12.37
CA SER A 26 23.96 14.87 -11.23
C SER A 26 25.17 15.71 -11.66
N ARG A 27 25.62 15.55 -12.92
CA ARG A 27 26.79 16.24 -13.49
C ARG A 27 26.47 17.49 -14.29
N CYS A 28 25.22 17.67 -14.74
CA CYS A 28 24.83 18.80 -15.59
C CYS A 28 23.40 19.28 -15.32
N SER A 29 23.27 20.53 -14.87
CA SER A 29 21.98 21.15 -14.53
C SER A 29 21.04 21.34 -15.74
N LYS A 30 21.58 21.63 -16.93
CA LYS A 30 20.79 21.71 -18.18
C LYS A 30 20.17 20.37 -18.55
N ILE A 31 20.95 19.27 -18.42
CA ILE A 31 20.45 17.90 -18.65
C ILE A 31 19.42 17.53 -17.59
N SER A 32 19.67 17.87 -16.31
CA SER A 32 18.75 17.58 -15.22
C SER A 32 17.35 18.15 -15.44
N ARG A 33 17.23 19.37 -15.99
CA ARG A 33 15.92 19.95 -16.33
C ARG A 33 15.16 19.12 -17.37
N VAL A 34 15.85 18.67 -18.42
CA VAL A 34 15.24 17.83 -19.47
C VAL A 34 14.89 16.46 -18.92
N GLU A 35 15.78 15.85 -18.13
CA GLU A 35 15.57 14.56 -17.52
C GLU A 35 14.36 14.54 -16.58
N LYS A 36 14.24 15.53 -15.70
CA LYS A 36 13.11 15.62 -14.75
C LYS A 36 11.77 15.89 -15.42
N SER A 37 11.77 16.43 -16.64
CA SER A 37 10.56 16.59 -17.47
C SER A 37 10.03 15.27 -18.03
N ILE A 38 10.86 14.21 -18.06
CA ILE A 38 10.48 12.89 -18.54
C ILE A 38 9.79 12.13 -17.40
N PRO A 39 8.57 11.60 -17.61
CA PRO A 39 7.86 10.85 -16.58
C PRO A 39 8.66 9.65 -16.07
N LEU A 40 8.76 9.53 -14.75
CA LEU A 40 9.36 8.36 -14.12
C LEU A 40 8.32 7.26 -13.98
N ARG A 41 8.56 6.10 -14.59
CA ARG A 41 7.69 4.91 -14.48
C ARG A 41 8.49 3.75 -13.88
N VAL A 42 8.13 3.34 -12.67
CA VAL A 42 8.85 2.31 -11.93
C VAL A 42 7.89 1.29 -11.31
N ASN A 43 8.39 0.08 -11.12
CA ASN A 43 7.64 -0.99 -10.45
C ASN A 43 7.58 -0.74 -8.95
N GLU A 44 8.70 -0.38 -8.32
CA GLU A 44 8.78 -0.24 -6.87
C GLU A 44 9.60 0.99 -6.50
N ILE A 45 9.11 1.76 -5.52
CA ILE A 45 9.93 2.68 -4.73
C ILE A 45 9.74 2.29 -3.27
N SER A 46 10.83 2.08 -2.54
CA SER A 46 10.78 1.84 -1.10
C SER A 46 11.73 2.73 -0.33
N PHE A 47 11.24 3.26 0.79
CA PHE A 47 12.01 4.06 1.73
C PHE A 47 12.26 3.24 3.00
N THR A 48 13.51 3.19 3.42
CA THR A 48 13.99 2.67 4.72
C THR A 48 14.88 3.73 5.36
N PRO A 49 15.20 3.63 6.66
CA PRO A 49 16.16 4.55 7.28
C PRO A 49 17.46 4.60 6.48
N ASP A 50 17.83 5.81 6.01
CA ASP A 50 19.03 6.13 5.22
C ASP A 50 19.17 5.44 3.84
N LEU A 51 18.13 4.78 3.33
CA LEU A 51 18.17 4.10 2.04
C LEU A 51 16.87 4.29 1.25
N VAL A 52 17.04 4.58 -0.04
CA VAL A 52 15.95 4.63 -1.03
C VAL A 52 16.19 3.54 -2.06
N LYS A 53 15.21 2.67 -2.28
CA LYS A 53 15.26 1.66 -3.33
C LYS A 53 14.33 2.07 -4.47
N ILE A 54 14.82 2.00 -5.70
CA ILE A 54 14.03 2.21 -6.91
C ILE A 54 14.22 0.99 -7.81
N ASN A 55 13.15 0.22 -8.01
CA ASN A 55 13.19 -1.09 -8.66
C ASN A 55 14.22 -2.04 -8.02
N LYS A 56 15.36 -2.28 -8.69
CA LYS A 56 16.42 -3.18 -8.23
C LYS A 56 17.61 -2.43 -7.64
N THR A 57 17.66 -1.11 -7.81
CA THR A 57 18.79 -0.29 -7.40
C THR A 57 18.52 0.30 -6.03
N GLN A 58 19.46 0.11 -5.12
CA GLN A 58 19.48 0.72 -3.79
C GLN A 58 20.37 1.95 -3.81
N TYR A 59 19.91 3.03 -3.17
CA TYR A 59 20.60 4.29 -3.04
C TYR A 59 20.82 4.58 -1.56
N GLU A 60 22.07 4.57 -1.12
CA GLU A 60 22.46 4.75 0.27
C GLU A 60 23.49 5.87 0.43
N ILE A 61 23.45 6.57 1.56
CA ILE A 61 24.49 7.52 1.96
C ILE A 61 25.58 6.79 2.73
N VAL A 62 26.77 6.74 2.16
CA VAL A 62 27.96 6.10 2.76
C VAL A 62 29.03 7.13 3.07
N SER A 63 29.79 6.91 4.14
CA SER A 63 31.05 7.61 4.36
C SER A 63 32.12 6.99 3.48
N GLU A 64 32.82 7.80 2.68
CA GLU A 64 34.08 7.37 2.07
C GLU A 64 35.18 7.45 3.14
N ASP A 65 35.74 6.30 3.55
CA ASP A 65 37.01 6.31 4.27
C ASP A 65 38.12 6.77 3.33
N PRO A 66 38.98 7.71 3.76
CA PRO A 66 40.12 8.11 2.96
C PRO A 66 40.97 6.85 2.68
N LYS A 67 41.26 6.59 1.41
CA LYS A 67 42.31 5.61 1.06
C LYS A 67 43.55 6.01 1.87
N MET A 68 44.20 5.06 2.55
CA MET A 68 45.30 5.24 3.53
C MET A 68 46.51 6.10 3.06
N LYS A 69 46.49 6.70 1.87
CA LYS A 69 47.59 7.44 1.25
C LYS A 69 47.35 8.95 1.05
N GLU A 70 46.17 9.50 1.33
CA GLU A 70 45.92 10.95 1.20
C GLU A 70 45.96 11.66 2.56
N LYS A 71 46.93 12.59 2.73
CA LYS A 71 47.19 13.36 3.96
C LYS A 71 46.17 14.47 4.27
N THR A 72 45.11 14.58 3.47
CA THR A 72 43.96 15.46 3.76
C THR A 72 42.69 14.62 3.76
N PRO A 73 42.17 14.21 4.93
CA PRO A 73 40.94 13.46 5.01
C PRO A 73 39.78 14.44 4.80
N HIS A 74 39.49 14.80 3.54
CA HIS A 74 38.17 15.30 3.22
C HIS A 74 37.24 14.10 3.21
N GLN A 75 36.91 13.60 4.40
CA GLN A 75 35.85 12.61 4.57
C GLN A 75 34.61 13.20 3.91
N THR A 76 34.02 12.49 2.94
CA THR A 76 32.84 12.94 2.22
C THR A 76 31.74 11.91 2.35
N LEU A 77 30.50 12.39 2.34
CA LEU A 77 29.34 11.51 2.21
C LEU A 77 29.09 11.29 0.73
N ALA A 78 28.87 10.06 0.32
CA ALA A 78 28.61 9.72 -1.06
C ALA A 78 27.26 9.01 -1.19
N LEU A 79 26.48 9.42 -2.18
CA LEU A 79 25.35 8.63 -2.66
C LEU A 79 25.90 7.48 -3.48
N ARG A 80 25.80 6.28 -2.94
CA ARG A 80 26.15 5.06 -3.64
C ARG A 80 24.89 4.42 -4.18
N SER A 81 24.93 4.04 -5.46
CA SER A 81 23.93 3.15 -6.06
C SER A 81 24.50 1.74 -6.15
N THR A 82 23.72 0.75 -5.71
CA THR A 82 24.05 -0.67 -5.79
C THR A 82 22.88 -1.42 -6.43
N ASP A 83 23.13 -2.11 -7.54
CA ASP A 83 22.18 -3.07 -8.13
C ASP A 83 22.58 -4.47 -7.67
N TYR A 84 21.59 -5.34 -7.44
CA TYR A 84 21.80 -6.73 -7.00
C TYR A 84 22.69 -7.56 -7.95
N TYR A 85 22.83 -7.13 -9.21
CA TYR A 85 23.61 -7.84 -10.24
C TYR A 85 24.90 -7.12 -10.65
N SER A 86 25.17 -5.91 -10.16
CA SER A 86 26.32 -5.11 -10.62
C SER A 86 27.19 -4.61 -9.46
N ASN A 87 28.38 -4.13 -9.80
CA ASN A 87 29.22 -3.40 -8.84
C ASN A 87 28.54 -2.09 -8.42
N SER A 88 28.80 -1.67 -7.19
CA SER A 88 28.36 -0.38 -6.68
C SER A 88 29.05 0.77 -7.41
N SER A 89 28.34 1.89 -7.56
CA SER A 89 28.88 3.10 -8.16
C SER A 89 28.51 4.35 -7.36
N ILE A 90 29.39 5.36 -7.39
CA ILE A 90 29.14 6.64 -6.74
C ILE A 90 28.38 7.54 -7.71
N VAL A 91 27.18 7.93 -7.32
CA VAL A 91 26.26 8.77 -8.10
C VAL A 91 26.55 10.25 -7.88
N LYS A 92 26.79 10.62 -6.61
CA LYS A 92 27.03 12.01 -6.20
C LYS A 92 27.79 12.05 -4.87
N LYS A 93 28.66 13.05 -4.70
CA LYS A 93 29.30 13.35 -3.43
C LYS A 93 28.63 14.54 -2.75
N PHE A 94 28.57 14.51 -1.44
CA PHE A 94 28.02 15.53 -0.56
C PHE A 94 29.09 16.01 0.43
N PRO A 95 29.11 17.32 0.74
CA PRO A 95 29.89 17.85 1.85
C PRO A 95 29.55 17.17 3.18
N ILE A 96 30.56 16.90 4.00
CA ILE A 96 30.38 16.20 5.28
C ILE A 96 29.55 16.97 6.30
N HIS A 97 29.55 18.30 6.25
CA HIS A 97 28.83 19.14 7.21
C HIS A 97 27.31 18.98 7.15
N TYR A 98 26.76 18.36 6.10
CA TYR A 98 25.34 18.04 6.05
C TYR A 98 24.94 16.96 7.08
N GLY A 99 25.87 16.08 7.48
CA GLY A 99 25.49 14.86 8.20
C GLY A 99 24.65 13.90 7.31
N LYS A 100 24.40 12.68 7.80
CA LYS A 100 23.72 11.64 7.00
C LYS A 100 22.27 11.99 6.66
N GLU A 101 21.53 12.57 7.60
CA GLU A 101 20.10 12.83 7.40
C GLU A 101 19.83 13.85 6.29
N GLU A 102 20.49 15.02 6.35
CA GLU A 102 20.36 16.06 5.33
C GLU A 102 20.92 15.58 3.98
N ALA A 103 22.00 14.79 3.97
CA ALA A 103 22.50 14.17 2.75
C ALA A 103 21.46 13.21 2.14
N SER A 104 20.74 12.43 2.96
CA SER A 104 19.65 11.57 2.52
C SER A 104 18.48 12.37 1.94
N LYS A 105 18.06 13.47 2.60
CA LYS A 105 17.04 14.40 2.05
C LYS A 105 17.45 14.95 0.68
N LYS A 106 18.71 15.38 0.53
CA LYS A 106 19.25 15.84 -0.77
C LYS A 106 19.35 14.73 -1.82
N ALA A 107 19.60 13.49 -1.41
CA ALA A 107 19.56 12.36 -2.31
C ALA A 107 18.13 12.09 -2.81
N VAL A 108 17.12 12.17 -1.94
CA VAL A 108 15.70 12.04 -2.33
C VAL A 108 15.30 13.15 -3.30
N GLU A 109 15.67 14.39 -3.03
CA GLU A 109 15.44 15.53 -3.92
C GLU A 109 16.13 15.35 -5.29
N LEU A 110 17.35 14.80 -5.31
CA LEU A 110 18.05 14.48 -6.55
C LEU A 110 17.32 13.42 -7.37
N LEU A 111 16.87 12.34 -6.71
CA LEU A 111 16.27 11.17 -7.37
C LEU A 111 14.84 11.47 -7.88
N LEU A 112 14.03 12.14 -7.07
CA LEU A 112 12.58 12.24 -7.26
C LEU A 112 12.06 13.69 -7.28
N GLY A 113 12.79 14.65 -6.72
CA GLY A 113 12.36 16.04 -6.60
C GLY A 113 12.27 16.75 -7.96
N GLY A 114 11.29 17.63 -8.11
CA GLY A 114 11.11 18.44 -9.32
C GLY A 114 10.67 17.65 -10.56
N ARG A 115 10.14 16.44 -10.37
CA ARG A 115 9.51 15.63 -11.43
C ARG A 115 8.01 15.87 -11.41
N ASN A 116 7.45 16.24 -12.56
CA ASN A 116 6.02 16.52 -12.70
C ASN A 116 5.16 15.26 -12.84
N SER A 117 5.76 14.08 -13.05
CA SER A 117 5.01 12.83 -13.18
C SER A 117 5.84 11.65 -12.72
N ILE A 118 5.46 11.07 -11.59
CA ILE A 118 6.02 9.83 -11.05
C ILE A 118 4.90 8.80 -10.99
N ARG A 119 5.06 7.67 -11.69
CA ARG A 119 4.12 6.54 -11.68
C ARG A 119 4.79 5.33 -11.06
N VAL A 120 4.22 4.84 -9.97
CA VAL A 120 4.77 3.75 -9.15
C VAL A 120 3.73 2.65 -9.01
N LYS A 121 4.08 1.40 -9.32
CA LYS A 121 3.16 0.28 -9.06
C LYS A 121 3.08 -0.04 -7.57
N VAL A 122 4.21 -0.08 -6.87
CA VAL A 122 4.32 -0.41 -5.45
C VAL A 122 5.12 0.67 -4.75
N PHE A 123 4.49 1.39 -3.82
CA PHE A 123 5.15 2.40 -3.00
C PHE A 123 5.17 1.96 -1.54
N ILE A 124 6.35 1.92 -0.95
CA ILE A 124 6.59 1.39 0.40
C ILE A 124 7.32 2.44 1.23
N ILE A 125 6.79 2.75 2.41
CA ILE A 125 7.46 3.57 3.42
C ILE A 125 7.62 2.73 4.67
N ASN A 126 8.86 2.46 5.06
CA ASN A 126 9.17 1.78 6.31
C ASN A 126 9.26 2.76 7.47
N ARG A 127 9.14 2.25 8.70
CA ARG A 127 9.26 3.02 9.94
C ARG A 127 10.46 3.96 9.93
N ARG A 128 10.27 5.18 10.44
CA ARG A 128 11.31 6.22 10.58
C ARG A 128 11.96 6.58 9.23
N SER A 129 11.17 6.63 8.16
CA SER A 129 11.63 7.02 6.83
C SER A 129 10.86 8.21 6.23
N TYR A 130 9.72 8.60 6.80
CA TYR A 130 8.86 9.65 6.24
C TYR A 130 9.58 11.01 6.14
N HIS A 131 10.46 11.33 7.10
CA HIS A 131 11.13 12.63 7.16
C HIS A 131 12.11 12.84 6.00
N TYR A 132 12.67 11.76 5.44
CA TYR A 132 13.51 11.86 4.23
C TYR A 132 12.73 12.30 2.99
N MET A 133 11.40 12.18 3.00
CA MET A 133 10.52 12.54 1.89
C MET A 133 10.01 13.98 1.94
N GLU A 134 10.27 14.71 3.03
CA GLU A 134 9.88 16.12 3.17
C GLU A 134 10.25 16.99 1.94
N PRO A 135 11.41 16.81 1.28
CA PRO A 135 11.75 17.58 0.07
C PRO A 135 10.82 17.35 -1.13
N LEU A 136 9.93 16.35 -1.10
CA LEU A 136 8.99 16.07 -2.18
C LEU A 136 7.63 16.75 -1.98
N PHE A 137 7.30 17.14 -0.74
CA PHE A 137 5.98 17.66 -0.42
C PHE A 137 5.76 19.03 -1.10
N GLY A 138 4.67 19.12 -1.86
CA GLY A 138 4.31 20.33 -2.61
C GLY A 138 5.10 20.55 -3.90
N ILE A 139 6.10 19.70 -4.20
CA ILE A 139 6.99 19.85 -5.37
C ILE A 139 6.79 18.71 -6.38
N SER A 140 6.44 17.51 -5.89
CA SER A 140 6.22 16.33 -6.72
C SER A 140 4.87 15.69 -6.40
N THR A 141 4.28 15.00 -7.38
CA THR A 141 3.13 14.12 -7.18
C THR A 141 3.44 12.71 -7.69
N MET A 142 2.87 11.71 -7.02
CA MET A 142 3.04 10.30 -7.32
C MET A 142 1.69 9.65 -7.60
N LYS A 143 1.54 9.10 -8.79
CA LYS A 143 0.46 8.16 -9.11
C LYS A 143 0.85 6.77 -8.65
N VAL A 144 0.26 6.33 -7.54
CA VAL A 144 0.57 5.06 -6.89
C VAL A 144 -0.57 4.07 -7.09
N ARG A 145 -0.25 2.82 -7.46
CA ARG A 145 -1.25 1.74 -7.50
C ARG A 145 -1.41 1.07 -6.13
N LEU A 146 -0.33 0.51 -5.59
CA LEU A 146 -0.31 -0.16 -4.29
C LEU A 146 0.55 0.68 -3.33
N PHE A 147 -0.05 1.18 -2.26
CA PHE A 147 0.65 1.99 -1.26
C PHE A 147 0.71 1.25 0.07
N ARG A 148 1.90 1.18 0.66
CA ARG A 148 2.21 0.48 1.91
C ARG A 148 2.93 1.43 2.86
N ASN A 149 2.32 1.74 3.99
CA ASN A 149 2.86 2.65 4.97
C ASN A 149 3.02 2.00 6.34
N TRP A 150 4.26 1.69 6.72
CA TRP A 150 4.61 1.22 8.06
C TRP A 150 5.07 2.36 8.98
N ASP A 151 5.04 3.61 8.54
CA ASP A 151 5.57 4.75 9.29
C ASP A 151 4.48 5.69 9.83
N VAL A 152 4.87 6.53 10.77
CA VAL A 152 4.04 7.62 11.28
C VAL A 152 3.96 8.76 10.25
N GLY A 153 2.91 9.59 10.35
CA GLY A 153 2.79 10.79 9.51
C GLY A 153 1.95 10.62 8.24
N LEU A 154 1.05 9.62 8.21
CA LEU A 154 0.10 9.41 7.12
C LEU A 154 -0.65 10.70 6.66
N PRO A 155 -1.07 11.63 7.55
CA PRO A 155 -1.67 12.91 7.12
C PRO A 155 -0.76 13.77 6.21
N LYS A 156 0.56 13.72 6.41
CA LYS A 156 1.53 14.51 5.62
C LYS A 156 1.79 13.94 4.23
N LEU A 157 1.40 12.69 3.97
CA LEU A 157 1.67 12.01 2.70
C LEU A 157 0.60 12.29 1.63
N HIS A 158 -0.58 12.76 2.05
CA HIS A 158 -1.68 13.07 1.13
C HIS A 158 -1.29 14.03 -0.02
N PRO A 159 -0.55 15.12 0.19
CA PRO A 159 -0.15 16.02 -0.90
C PRO A 159 0.78 15.37 -1.94
N LEU A 160 1.50 14.31 -1.56
CA LEU A 160 2.45 13.63 -2.44
C LEU A 160 1.79 12.54 -3.29
N ILE A 161 0.70 11.93 -2.82
CA ILE A 161 0.09 10.75 -3.43
C ILE A 161 -1.21 11.15 -4.11
N GLU A 162 -1.32 10.87 -5.40
CA GLU A 162 -2.56 11.06 -6.15
C GLU A 162 -3.58 10.00 -5.75
N SER A 163 -4.69 10.45 -5.15
CA SER A 163 -5.85 9.63 -4.82
C SER A 163 -6.84 9.51 -5.99
N PRO A 164 -7.61 8.41 -6.10
CA PRO A 164 -7.60 7.23 -5.23
C PRO A 164 -6.49 6.22 -5.61
N VAL A 165 -5.98 5.51 -4.61
CA VAL A 165 -5.10 4.34 -4.82
C VAL A 165 -5.89 3.04 -4.94
N LYS A 166 -5.34 2.04 -5.65
CA LYS A 166 -6.01 0.73 -5.79
C LYS A 166 -6.02 -0.06 -4.49
N GLU A 167 -4.92 -0.01 -3.74
CA GLU A 167 -4.84 -0.68 -2.45
C GLU A 167 -3.94 0.13 -1.53
N PHE A 168 -4.43 0.38 -0.31
CA PHE A 168 -3.69 1.06 0.73
C PHE A 168 -3.53 0.14 1.94
N GLY A 169 -2.28 -0.16 2.30
CA GLY A 169 -1.93 -0.97 3.46
C GLY A 169 -1.22 -0.16 4.53
N PHE A 170 -1.63 -0.29 5.78
CA PHE A 170 -1.09 0.48 6.90
C PHE A 170 -1.28 -0.22 8.26
N GLU A 171 -0.53 0.23 9.27
CA GLU A 171 -0.80 -0.10 10.67
C GLU A 171 -1.83 0.89 11.21
N LEU A 172 -2.90 0.40 11.81
CA LEU A 172 -3.97 1.25 12.33
C LEU A 172 -3.64 1.64 13.77
N GLU A 173 -3.26 2.91 13.97
CA GLU A 173 -2.80 3.47 15.25
C GLU A 173 -3.90 4.19 16.03
N HIS A 174 -4.86 4.76 15.32
CA HIS A 174 -6.02 5.39 15.91
C HIS A 174 -7.22 5.33 14.95
N PRO A 175 -8.49 5.32 15.40
CA PRO A 175 -9.65 5.34 14.50
C PRO A 175 -9.65 6.53 13.52
N THR A 176 -9.06 7.66 13.92
CA THR A 176 -8.92 8.86 13.07
C THR A 176 -8.02 8.62 11.84
N ASP A 177 -7.24 7.55 11.79
CA ASP A 177 -6.46 7.23 10.59
C ASP A 177 -7.37 6.93 9.38
N PHE A 178 -8.61 6.49 9.62
CA PHE A 178 -9.63 6.37 8.56
C PHE A 178 -10.11 7.72 8.03
N GLU A 179 -9.88 8.82 8.74
CA GLU A 179 -10.19 10.17 8.26
C GLU A 179 -9.16 10.67 7.24
N ASN A 180 -8.03 9.97 7.10
CA ASN A 180 -7.04 10.30 6.10
C ASN A 180 -7.64 10.18 4.68
N PRO A 181 -7.48 11.17 3.79
CA PRO A 181 -8.08 11.12 2.46
C PRO A 181 -7.60 9.93 1.60
N ILE A 182 -6.36 9.46 1.79
CA ILE A 182 -5.87 8.25 1.11
C ILE A 182 -6.65 7.04 1.60
N ALA A 183 -6.89 6.93 2.91
CA ALA A 183 -7.66 5.85 3.49
C ALA A 183 -9.12 5.88 3.01
N GLN A 184 -9.80 7.04 3.05
CA GLN A 184 -11.20 7.16 2.65
C GLN A 184 -11.46 6.82 1.17
N THR A 185 -10.50 7.11 0.30
CA THR A 185 -10.68 7.01 -1.16
C THR A 185 -10.11 5.72 -1.76
N ALA A 186 -9.30 4.95 -1.03
CA ALA A 186 -8.72 3.71 -1.53
C ALA A 186 -9.80 2.69 -1.93
N GLU A 187 -9.60 1.94 -3.01
CA GLU A 187 -10.56 0.89 -3.39
C GLU A 187 -10.54 -0.27 -2.37
N LYS A 188 -9.35 -0.59 -1.86
CA LYS A 188 -9.13 -1.62 -0.85
C LYS A 188 -8.21 -1.14 0.26
N LEU A 189 -8.61 -1.39 1.50
CA LEU A 189 -7.80 -1.19 2.70
C LEU A 189 -7.25 -2.52 3.20
N VAL A 190 -5.96 -2.51 3.54
CA VAL A 190 -5.27 -3.64 4.19
C VAL A 190 -4.72 -3.15 5.52
N ILE A 191 -5.41 -3.48 6.59
CA ILE A 191 -5.00 -3.17 7.96
C ILE A 191 -4.07 -4.29 8.43
N TRP A 192 -2.79 -4.02 8.62
CA TRP A 192 -1.86 -5.08 9.02
C TRP A 192 -2.03 -5.51 10.45
N ARG A 193 -2.30 -4.57 11.35
CA ARG A 193 -2.56 -4.80 12.76
C ARG A 193 -3.20 -3.55 13.37
N TYR A 194 -3.90 -3.75 14.47
CA TYR A 194 -4.25 -2.69 15.41
C TYR A 194 -3.09 -2.48 16.38
N THR A 195 -2.66 -1.24 16.59
CA THR A 195 -1.63 -0.94 17.61
C THR A 195 -2.21 -0.34 18.89
N PHE A 196 -3.54 -0.16 18.96
CA PHE A 196 -4.28 0.28 20.14
C PHE A 196 -5.38 -0.71 20.52
N ASN A 197 -5.78 -0.67 21.80
CA ASN A 197 -6.78 -1.56 22.37
C ASN A 197 -8.06 -0.78 22.74
N GLN A 198 -8.94 -0.56 21.76
CA GLN A 198 -10.29 -0.04 21.98
C GLN A 198 -11.31 -1.00 21.39
N MET A 199 -11.52 -2.13 22.07
CA MET A 199 -12.32 -3.24 21.53
C MET A 199 -13.80 -2.90 21.26
N ASP A 200 -14.34 -1.93 22.00
CA ASP A 200 -15.78 -1.68 22.03
C ASP A 200 -16.30 -0.84 20.85
N THR A 201 -15.43 -0.11 20.15
CA THR A 201 -15.83 0.80 19.05
C THR A 201 -15.63 0.19 17.66
N TRP A 202 -15.03 -1.00 17.55
CA TRP A 202 -14.64 -1.56 16.25
C TRP A 202 -15.80 -1.86 15.31
N VAL A 203 -16.95 -2.26 15.83
CA VAL A 203 -18.13 -2.53 14.99
C VAL A 203 -18.62 -1.25 14.31
N GLU A 204 -18.68 -0.14 15.04
CA GLU A 204 -19.06 1.15 14.49
C GLU A 204 -18.01 1.66 13.50
N VAL A 205 -16.74 1.59 13.89
CA VAL A 205 -15.60 2.01 13.05
C VAL A 205 -15.61 1.24 11.73
N HIS A 206 -15.61 -0.10 11.77
CA HIS A 206 -15.57 -0.95 10.58
C HIS A 206 -16.90 -1.01 9.82
N GLY A 207 -18.03 -0.82 10.50
CA GLY A 207 -19.35 -0.74 9.89
C GLY A 207 -19.49 0.44 8.94
N ASN A 208 -18.91 1.59 9.31
CA ASN A 208 -19.06 2.86 8.59
C ASN A 208 -17.96 3.16 7.56
N ILE A 209 -16.94 2.33 7.44
CA ILE A 209 -15.87 2.52 6.45
C ILE A 209 -16.47 2.58 5.03
N PRO A 210 -16.18 3.62 4.22
CA PRO A 210 -16.73 3.79 2.88
C PRO A 210 -16.10 2.84 1.85
N ASN A 211 -14.92 2.30 2.16
CA ASN A 211 -14.17 1.42 1.28
C ASN A 211 -14.92 0.11 1.00
N LYS A 212 -14.87 -0.33 -0.26
CA LYS A 212 -15.57 -1.55 -0.71
C LYS A 212 -14.89 -2.83 -0.22
N ASP A 213 -13.58 -2.82 -0.01
CA ASP A 213 -12.84 -4.00 0.42
C ASP A 213 -11.95 -3.64 1.61
N VAL A 214 -12.25 -4.21 2.77
CA VAL A 214 -11.47 -4.03 3.99
C VAL A 214 -10.95 -5.38 4.44
N MET A 215 -9.63 -5.48 4.58
CA MET A 215 -8.95 -6.70 4.99
C MET A 215 -8.07 -6.42 6.20
N ILE A 216 -8.18 -7.26 7.22
CA ILE A 216 -7.27 -7.27 8.36
C ILE A 216 -6.30 -8.45 8.18
N GLU A 217 -5.02 -8.13 7.96
CA GLU A 217 -4.05 -9.11 7.48
C GLU A 217 -3.39 -9.95 8.58
N ARG A 218 -3.26 -9.46 9.80
CA ARG A 218 -2.79 -10.28 10.94
C ARG A 218 -3.95 -10.67 11.85
N PHE A 219 -3.77 -11.80 12.53
CA PHE A 219 -4.65 -12.22 13.60
C PHE A 219 -4.84 -11.12 14.64
N SER A 220 -6.09 -10.91 15.05
CA SER A 220 -6.44 -10.04 16.16
C SER A 220 -7.49 -10.76 17.04
N PRO A 221 -7.26 -10.84 18.36
CA PRO A 221 -8.19 -11.50 19.28
C PRO A 221 -9.52 -10.75 19.45
N VAL A 222 -9.62 -9.52 18.92
CA VAL A 222 -10.85 -8.70 18.93
C VAL A 222 -11.99 -9.39 18.18
N TRP A 223 -11.68 -10.10 17.10
CA TRP A 223 -12.69 -10.64 16.18
C TRP A 223 -13.17 -12.02 16.62
N THR A 224 -13.87 -12.04 17.76
CA THR A 224 -14.60 -13.20 18.29
C THR A 224 -15.88 -13.48 17.50
N ASP A 225 -16.56 -14.60 17.77
CA ASP A 225 -17.92 -14.85 17.25
C ASP A 225 -18.81 -13.63 17.50
N ASP A 226 -18.94 -13.20 18.76
CA ASP A 226 -19.85 -12.10 19.13
C ASP A 226 -19.60 -10.81 18.33
N LYS A 227 -18.33 -10.41 18.13
CA LYS A 227 -17.99 -9.23 17.32
C LYS A 227 -18.32 -9.37 15.84
N ILE A 228 -18.26 -10.58 15.30
CA ILE A 228 -18.70 -10.84 13.93
C ILE A 228 -20.22 -10.76 13.82
N PHE A 229 -20.95 -11.26 14.80
CA PHE A 229 -22.40 -11.20 14.83
C PHE A 229 -22.89 -9.76 14.97
N GLU A 230 -22.28 -8.96 15.86
CA GLU A 230 -22.53 -7.52 15.98
C GLU A 230 -22.29 -6.79 14.64
N LEU A 231 -21.21 -7.14 13.91
CA LEU A 231 -20.93 -6.54 12.61
C LEU A 231 -21.97 -6.92 11.54
N ILE A 232 -22.42 -8.18 11.51
CA ILE A 232 -23.47 -8.64 10.60
C ILE A 232 -24.79 -7.92 10.91
N GLU A 233 -25.17 -7.83 12.19
CA GLU A 233 -26.35 -7.08 12.64
C GLU A 233 -26.28 -5.62 12.20
N TYR A 234 -25.13 -4.99 12.38
CA TYR A 234 -24.90 -3.63 11.94
C TYR A 234 -25.08 -3.48 10.42
N TRP A 235 -24.52 -4.38 9.62
CA TRP A 235 -24.65 -4.36 8.16
C TRP A 235 -26.09 -4.58 7.69
N ILE A 236 -26.84 -5.42 8.40
CA ILE A 236 -28.28 -5.61 8.18
C ILE A 236 -29.04 -4.32 8.46
N LYS A 237 -28.85 -3.75 9.66
CA LYS A 237 -29.53 -2.53 10.12
C LYS A 237 -29.25 -1.33 9.21
N THR A 238 -28.00 -1.16 8.78
CA THR A 238 -27.55 -0.02 7.96
C THR A 238 -27.70 -0.25 6.45
N ARG A 239 -28.12 -1.45 6.03
CA ARG A 239 -28.22 -1.85 4.61
C ARG A 239 -26.91 -1.58 3.86
N LYS A 240 -25.82 -2.18 4.36
CA LYS A 240 -24.48 -2.02 3.77
C LYS A 240 -24.51 -2.20 2.25
N ALA A 241 -23.77 -1.36 1.53
CA ALA A 241 -23.81 -1.29 0.08
C ALA A 241 -23.35 -2.59 -0.60
N VAL A 242 -23.96 -2.91 -1.75
CA VAL A 242 -23.55 -4.05 -2.58
C VAL A 242 -22.09 -3.90 -3.03
N GLY A 243 -21.34 -5.00 -2.94
CA GLY A 243 -19.91 -5.05 -3.23
C GLY A 243 -19.01 -4.77 -2.04
N SER A 244 -19.56 -4.41 -0.87
CA SER A 244 -18.79 -4.33 0.37
C SER A 244 -18.27 -5.70 0.81
N LYS A 245 -17.00 -5.75 1.21
CA LYS A 245 -16.27 -6.92 1.69
C LYS A 245 -15.52 -6.57 2.96
N PHE A 246 -15.56 -7.48 3.90
CA PHE A 246 -14.77 -7.45 5.12
C PHE A 246 -14.13 -8.81 5.31
N SER A 247 -12.81 -8.85 5.48
CA SER A 247 -12.08 -10.08 5.76
C SER A 247 -11.13 -9.94 6.93
N VAL A 248 -11.02 -10.99 7.72
CA VAL A 248 -10.17 -11.01 8.92
C VAL A 248 -9.61 -12.40 9.17
N ILE A 249 -8.38 -12.45 9.67
CA ILE A 249 -7.79 -13.67 10.20
C ILE A 249 -8.22 -13.83 11.66
N ARG A 250 -8.80 -14.98 11.98
CA ARG A 250 -9.25 -15.33 13.32
C ARG A 250 -8.96 -16.79 13.65
N VAL A 251 -9.02 -17.10 14.94
CA VAL A 251 -9.07 -18.47 15.43
C VAL A 251 -10.53 -18.86 15.55
N THR A 252 -10.89 -20.02 15.01
CA THR A 252 -12.24 -20.58 15.17
C THR A 252 -12.17 -21.64 16.26
N HIS A 253 -12.84 -21.39 17.38
CA HIS A 253 -12.97 -22.37 18.45
C HIS A 253 -14.08 -23.36 18.06
N GLY A 254 -13.69 -24.51 17.50
CA GLY A 254 -14.61 -25.54 17.00
C GLY A 254 -14.49 -25.74 15.49
N SER A 255 -15.58 -26.17 14.84
CA SER A 255 -15.61 -26.31 13.37
C SER A 255 -16.23 -25.08 12.69
N ILE A 256 -15.82 -24.84 11.43
CA ILE A 256 -16.45 -23.84 10.55
C ILE A 256 -17.96 -24.07 10.49
N ASP A 257 -18.39 -25.33 10.35
CA ASP A 257 -19.81 -25.68 10.25
C ASP A 257 -20.61 -25.27 11.49
N MET A 258 -20.03 -25.41 12.69
CA MET A 258 -20.69 -24.96 13.92
C MET A 258 -20.88 -23.45 13.94
N PHE A 259 -19.86 -22.69 13.52
CA PHE A 259 -19.94 -21.23 13.43
C PHE A 259 -21.00 -20.78 12.40
N LEU A 260 -20.99 -21.39 11.21
CA LEU A 260 -21.98 -21.11 10.16
C LEU A 260 -23.41 -21.48 10.60
N GLU A 261 -23.61 -22.60 11.31
CA GLU A 261 -24.92 -22.95 11.88
C GLU A 261 -25.42 -21.93 12.91
N LYS A 262 -24.53 -21.36 13.74
CA LYS A 262 -24.92 -20.28 14.66
C LYS A 262 -25.41 -19.04 13.88
N ILE A 263 -24.68 -18.62 12.84
CA ILE A 263 -25.08 -17.50 11.98
C ILE A 263 -26.45 -17.79 11.34
N LYS A 264 -26.62 -18.99 10.78
CA LYS A 264 -27.87 -19.43 10.15
C LYS A 264 -29.05 -19.30 11.12
N LYS A 265 -28.90 -19.79 12.36
CA LYS A 265 -29.94 -19.75 13.38
C LYS A 265 -30.27 -18.32 13.81
N GLN A 266 -29.28 -17.47 14.00
CA GLN A 266 -29.49 -16.09 14.47
C GLN A 266 -30.10 -15.19 13.41
N PHE A 267 -29.69 -15.34 12.14
CA PHE A 267 -30.08 -14.42 11.06
C PHE A 267 -31.05 -15.01 10.04
N GLY A 268 -31.53 -16.24 10.24
CA GLY A 268 -32.44 -16.92 9.30
C GLY A 268 -31.80 -17.17 7.93
N GLY A 269 -30.51 -17.49 7.89
CA GLY A 269 -29.76 -17.71 6.66
C GLY A 269 -29.99 -19.08 6.01
N THR A 270 -29.39 -19.31 4.84
CA THR A 270 -29.36 -20.60 4.14
C THR A 270 -27.95 -20.98 3.74
N PHE A 271 -27.64 -22.28 3.71
CA PHE A 271 -26.38 -22.75 3.19
C PHE A 271 -26.34 -22.61 1.68
N VAL A 272 -25.22 -22.09 1.18
CA VAL A 272 -24.93 -21.97 -0.24
C VAL A 272 -23.48 -22.38 -0.49
N LYS A 273 -23.18 -22.74 -1.74
CA LYS A 273 -21.82 -22.93 -2.21
C LYS A 273 -21.37 -21.66 -2.92
N VAL A 274 -20.15 -21.22 -2.62
CA VAL A 274 -19.56 -20.04 -3.27
C VAL A 274 -18.13 -20.32 -3.68
N GLU A 275 -17.75 -19.75 -4.81
CA GLU A 275 -16.37 -19.73 -5.26
C GLU A 275 -15.60 -18.71 -4.41
N ASP A 276 -14.61 -19.20 -3.66
CA ASP A 276 -13.61 -18.37 -3.02
C ASP A 276 -12.38 -18.28 -3.92
N THR A 277 -12.02 -17.05 -4.29
CA THR A 277 -10.85 -16.75 -5.11
C THR A 277 -9.76 -16.17 -4.21
N ASP A 278 -9.14 -17.00 -3.37
CA ASP A 278 -7.94 -16.59 -2.64
C ASP A 278 -6.66 -17.08 -3.35
N ARG A 279 -5.77 -16.11 -3.58
CA ARG A 279 -4.33 -16.24 -3.89
C ARG A 279 -3.79 -17.16 -4.98
N ARG A 280 -4.58 -17.95 -5.74
CA ARG A 280 -4.25 -18.62 -7.05
C ARG A 280 -5.19 -19.78 -7.43
N MET A 281 -6.14 -20.15 -6.57
CA MET A 281 -7.08 -21.26 -6.81
C MET A 281 -8.52 -20.78 -6.59
N VAL A 282 -9.45 -21.36 -7.36
CA VAL A 282 -10.88 -21.23 -7.13
C VAL A 282 -11.29 -22.46 -6.34
N THR A 283 -11.71 -22.27 -5.10
CA THR A 283 -12.21 -23.36 -4.26
C THR A 283 -13.67 -23.12 -3.92
N GLU A 284 -14.50 -24.14 -4.13
CA GLU A 284 -15.89 -24.08 -3.69
C GLU A 284 -15.94 -24.27 -2.17
N VAL A 285 -16.42 -23.25 -1.47
CA VAL A 285 -16.54 -23.25 -0.01
C VAL A 285 -18.01 -23.20 0.41
N THR A 286 -18.31 -23.82 1.54
CA THR A 286 -19.62 -23.72 2.18
C THR A 286 -19.76 -22.34 2.82
N ALA A 287 -20.87 -21.67 2.55
CA ALA A 287 -21.16 -20.34 3.06
C ALA A 287 -22.60 -20.24 3.57
N ILE A 288 -22.88 -19.21 4.36
CA ILE A 288 -24.22 -18.80 4.74
C ILE A 288 -24.62 -17.56 3.96
N SER A 289 -25.79 -17.62 3.33
CA SER A 289 -26.47 -16.51 2.69
C SER A 289 -27.58 -15.97 3.59
N ILE A 290 -27.52 -14.69 3.93
CA ILE A 290 -28.50 -13.97 4.75
C ILE A 290 -29.17 -12.93 3.87
N LYS A 291 -30.50 -12.93 3.82
CA LYS A 291 -31.23 -11.93 3.04
C LYS A 291 -31.06 -10.54 3.67
N LEU A 292 -30.52 -9.60 2.91
CA LEU A 292 -30.37 -8.20 3.35
C LEU A 292 -31.60 -7.37 2.95
N ASN A 293 -32.10 -7.58 1.73
CA ASN A 293 -33.37 -7.03 1.23
C ASN A 293 -33.82 -7.86 0.00
N LEU A 294 -34.75 -7.35 -0.82
CA LEU A 294 -35.24 -8.04 -2.02
C LEU A 294 -34.17 -8.23 -3.11
N LYS A 295 -33.13 -7.40 -3.16
CA LYS A 295 -32.14 -7.35 -4.25
C LYS A 295 -30.70 -7.61 -3.80
N SER A 296 -30.49 -7.92 -2.52
CA SER A 296 -29.15 -8.15 -2.00
C SER A 296 -29.13 -9.09 -0.81
N LYS A 297 -27.99 -9.73 -0.62
CA LYS A 297 -27.71 -10.69 0.45
C LYS A 297 -26.31 -10.49 1.02
N ILE A 298 -26.14 -10.85 2.28
CA ILE A 298 -24.83 -11.00 2.93
C ILE A 298 -24.43 -12.46 2.81
N VAL A 299 -23.22 -12.71 2.33
CA VAL A 299 -22.61 -14.05 2.31
C VAL A 299 -21.42 -14.09 3.25
N VAL A 300 -21.41 -15.12 4.10
CA VAL A 300 -20.38 -15.35 5.11
C VAL A 300 -19.78 -16.74 4.93
N HIS A 301 -18.46 -16.83 4.84
CA HIS A 301 -17.74 -18.10 4.86
C HIS A 301 -16.38 -17.97 5.54
N GLU A 302 -15.82 -19.10 5.95
CA GLU A 302 -14.46 -19.21 6.46
C GLU A 302 -13.63 -20.14 5.57
N THR A 303 -12.38 -19.76 5.35
CA THR A 303 -11.41 -20.54 4.57
C THR A 303 -10.19 -20.83 5.43
N LEU A 304 -9.75 -22.08 5.48
CA LEU A 304 -8.60 -22.51 6.28
C LEU A 304 -7.30 -21.85 5.77
N LEU A 305 -6.52 -21.27 6.67
CA LEU A 305 -5.22 -20.66 6.39
C LEU A 305 -4.08 -21.49 6.98
N GLY A 306 -3.50 -22.38 6.17
CA GLY A 306 -2.30 -23.13 6.59
C GLY A 306 -2.54 -24.02 7.81
N SER A 307 -2.11 -23.58 9.01
CA SER A 307 -2.22 -24.33 10.26
C SER A 307 -3.68 -24.56 10.69
N SER A 308 -3.94 -25.68 11.36
CA SER A 308 -5.27 -26.25 11.66
C SER A 308 -6.25 -25.40 12.48
N GLU A 309 -5.87 -24.19 12.92
CA GLU A 309 -6.70 -23.34 13.79
C GLU A 309 -6.84 -21.89 13.29
N MET A 310 -6.18 -21.51 12.19
CA MET A 310 -6.26 -20.16 11.63
C MET A 310 -7.18 -20.15 10.41
N PHE A 311 -8.16 -19.25 10.43
CA PHE A 311 -9.15 -19.14 9.37
C PHE A 311 -9.23 -17.71 8.86
N ARG A 312 -9.51 -17.57 7.58
CA ARG A 312 -9.93 -16.32 6.96
C ARG A 312 -11.44 -16.29 6.92
N LEU A 313 -12.04 -15.45 7.74
CA LEU A 313 -13.45 -15.12 7.61
C LEU A 313 -13.62 -14.08 6.51
N LEU A 314 -14.61 -14.28 5.64
CA LEU A 314 -15.08 -13.29 4.67
C LEU A 314 -16.56 -13.02 4.89
N ILE A 315 -16.92 -11.73 4.98
CA ILE A 315 -18.29 -11.22 4.94
C ILE A 315 -18.41 -10.34 3.70
N LYS A 316 -19.36 -10.63 2.82
CA LYS A 316 -19.53 -9.91 1.55
C LYS A 316 -21.00 -9.63 1.26
N VAL A 317 -21.29 -8.39 0.84
CA VAL A 317 -22.61 -8.02 0.32
C VAL A 317 -22.65 -8.24 -1.18
N MET A 318 -23.63 -9.00 -1.66
CA MET A 318 -23.81 -9.33 -3.07
C MET A 318 -25.21 -8.96 -3.54
N ALA A 319 -25.36 -8.69 -4.83
CA ALA A 319 -26.68 -8.60 -5.45
C ALA A 319 -27.36 -9.98 -5.38
N ASP A 320 -28.68 -9.99 -5.22
CA ASP A 320 -29.48 -11.19 -5.32
C ASP A 320 -30.08 -11.21 -6.73
N GLU A 321 -29.55 -12.05 -7.60
CA GLU A 321 -29.91 -12.12 -9.04
C GLU A 321 -31.25 -12.84 -9.29
N SER A 322 -32.10 -12.95 -8.28
CA SER A 322 -33.33 -13.74 -8.28
C SER A 322 -34.50 -13.15 -9.10
N GLU A 323 -34.33 -12.01 -9.79
CA GLU A 323 -35.37 -11.39 -10.65
C GLU A 323 -34.88 -11.04 -12.07
N GLY A 324 -34.08 -11.90 -12.69
CA GLY A 324 -33.57 -11.70 -14.07
C GLY A 324 -34.18 -12.56 -15.17
N GLN A 325 -35.07 -13.53 -14.88
CA GLN A 325 -35.52 -14.52 -15.87
C GLN A 325 -37.02 -14.57 -16.18
N ASN A 326 -37.86 -13.73 -15.57
CA ASN A 326 -39.28 -13.69 -15.92
C ASN A 326 -39.69 -12.26 -16.25
N LEU A 327 -39.68 -11.93 -17.55
CA LEU A 327 -40.64 -11.03 -18.23
C LEU A 327 -40.13 -10.77 -19.66
N VAL A 328 -40.37 -11.75 -20.55
CA VAL A 328 -40.70 -11.47 -21.96
C VAL A 328 -41.85 -12.41 -22.28
N CYS A 329 -43.07 -11.88 -22.21
CA CYS A 329 -44.21 -12.42 -22.94
C CYS A 329 -44.28 -11.72 -24.29
#